data_AF-A0A7Z9SZB9-F1
#
_entry.id   AF-A0A7Z9SZB9-F1
#
_cell.length_a   1.000
_cell.length_b   1.000
_cell.length_c   1.000
_cell.angle_alpha   90.00
_cell.angle_beta   90.00
_cell.angle_gamma   90.00
#
_symmetry.space_group_name_H-M   'P 1'
#
loop_
_entity.id
_entity.type
_entity.pdbx_description
1 polymer ?
#
loop_
_entity_poly.entity_id
_entity_poly.type
_entity_poly.pdbx_seq_one_letter_code
_entity_poly.pdbx_strand_id
1 'polypeptide(L)'
;MKWNKEKFIKELQTQASREVVKVSERLCDFTERDADESAWGRGSEYGTLTYKSKSDFGLISLFQLTTRGQIKFQINNLRQKGVAKAI
;
A
#
# COMPACT_ATOMS: atom_id res chain seq x y z
N MET A 1 11.66 4.62 -12.87
CA MET A 1 10.57 5.61 -12.74
C MET A 1 10.01 5.51 -11.33
N LYS A 2 9.86 6.60 -10.57
CA LYS A 2 9.29 6.56 -9.20
C LYS A 2 7.78 6.80 -9.29
N TRP A 3 6.98 5.94 -8.67
CA TRP A 3 5.54 6.14 -8.58
C TRP A 3 5.19 7.28 -7.60
N ASN A 4 4.06 7.92 -7.84
CA ASN A 4 3.43 8.89 -6.95
C ASN A 4 1.90 8.71 -7.07
N LYS A 5 1.14 9.37 -6.20
CA LYS A 5 -0.31 9.25 -6.14
C LYS A 5 -1.00 9.55 -7.46
N GLU A 6 -0.66 10.67 -8.10
CA GLU A 6 -1.27 11.07 -9.38
C GLU A 6 -1.09 10.00 -10.47
N LYS A 7 0.14 9.51 -10.67
CA LYS A 7 0.42 8.46 -11.66
C LYS A 7 -0.27 7.15 -11.29
N PHE A 8 -0.28 6.81 -10.01
CA PHE A 8 -0.90 5.59 -9.51
C PHE A 8 -2.41 5.58 -9.75
N ILE A 9 -3.11 6.67 -9.39
CA ILE A 9 -4.57 6.76 -9.56
C ILE A 9 -4.94 6.79 -11.05
N LYS A 10 -4.16 7.51 -11.88
CA LYS A 10 -4.36 7.53 -13.33
C LYS A 10 -4.25 6.13 -13.95
N GLU A 11 -3.22 5.37 -13.55
CA GLU A 11 -3.07 3.98 -14.01
C GLU A 11 -4.23 3.11 -13.51
N LEU A 12 -4.58 3.22 -12.22
CA LEU A 12 -5.64 2.43 -11.60
C LEU A 12 -7.01 2.63 -12.28
N GLN A 13 -7.33 3.84 -12.72
CA GLN A 13 -8.55 4.15 -13.47
C GLN A 13 -8.67 3.36 -14.78
N THR A 14 -7.55 2.92 -15.37
CA THR A 14 -7.54 2.11 -16.60
C THR A 14 -7.66 0.61 -16.31
N GLN A 15 -7.40 0.18 -15.08
CA GLN A 15 -7.27 -1.24 -14.71
C GLN A 15 -8.39 -1.76 -13.81
N ALA A 16 -9.19 -0.88 -13.18
CA ALA A 16 -10.15 -1.26 -12.15
C ALA A 16 -11.49 -0.51 -12.28
N SER A 17 -12.54 -1.03 -11.63
CA SER A 17 -13.85 -0.37 -11.61
C SER A 17 -13.82 0.94 -10.84
N ARG A 18 -14.81 1.80 -11.09
CA ARG A 18 -14.95 3.10 -10.43
C ARG A 18 -14.99 2.98 -8.91
N GLU A 19 -15.64 1.96 -8.38
CA GLU A 19 -15.76 1.69 -6.95
C GLU A 19 -14.39 1.34 -6.34
N VAL A 20 -13.62 0.49 -7.03
CA VAL A 20 -12.26 0.11 -6.62
C VAL A 20 -11.32 1.30 -6.66
N VAL A 21 -11.41 2.15 -7.69
CA VAL A 21 -10.66 3.40 -7.77
C VAL A 21 -10.97 4.30 -6.58
N LYS A 22 -12.25 4.52 -6.27
CA LYS A 22 -12.69 5.38 -5.16
C LYS A 22 -12.19 4.89 -3.80
N VAL A 23 -12.22 3.58 -3.55
CA VAL A 23 -11.69 2.99 -2.32
C VAL A 23 -10.16 3.12 -2.27
N SER A 24 -9.49 2.86 -3.40
CA SER A 24 -8.03 2.95 -3.47
C SER A 24 -7.51 4.37 -3.29
N GLU A 25 -8.22 5.38 -3.83
CA GLU A 25 -7.91 6.79 -3.62
C GLU A 25 -7.98 7.16 -2.15
N ARG A 26 -9.04 6.73 -1.45
CA ARG A 26 -9.16 6.91 0.01
C ARG A 26 -8.05 6.20 0.78
N LEU A 27 -7.61 5.02 0.33
CA LEU A 27 -6.51 4.30 0.96
C LEU A 27 -5.16 4.97 0.68
N CYS A 28 -4.97 5.59 -0.49
CA CYS A 28 -3.82 6.45 -0.76
C CYS A 28 -3.81 7.67 0.17
N ASP A 29 -4.93 8.37 0.31
CA ASP A 29 -5.08 9.50 1.24
C ASP A 29 -4.78 9.09 2.68
N PHE A 30 -5.37 7.98 3.12
CA PHE A 30 -5.13 7.41 4.45
C PHE A 30 -3.64 7.08 4.64
N THR A 31 -2.99 6.49 3.64
CA THR A 31 -1.57 6.15 3.74
C THR A 31 -0.67 7.38 3.83
N GLU A 32 -0.93 8.42 3.05
CA GLU A 32 -0.14 9.67 3.10
C GLU A 32 -0.33 10.43 4.42
N ARG A 33 -1.53 10.33 5.01
CA ARG A 33 -1.85 11.02 6.27
C ARG A 33 -1.39 10.27 7.52
N ASP A 34 -1.63 8.96 7.57
CA ASP A 34 -1.57 8.18 8.80
C ASP A 34 -0.36 7.23 8.88
N ALA A 35 0.31 6.92 7.76
CA ALA A 35 1.50 6.08 7.79
C ALA A 35 2.69 6.84 8.38
N ASP A 36 3.46 6.19 9.25
CA ASP A 36 4.77 6.69 9.67
C ASP A 36 5.73 6.80 8.47
N GLU A 37 5.59 5.91 7.49
CA GLU A 37 6.28 6.00 6.20
C GLU A 37 5.41 5.46 5.06
N SER A 38 5.11 6.30 4.08
CA SER A 38 4.54 5.88 2.79
C SER A 38 5.65 5.55 1.79
N ALA A 39 5.66 4.33 1.25
CA ALA A 39 6.67 3.92 0.27
C ALA A 39 6.06 3.63 -1.11
N TRP A 40 6.44 4.45 -2.08
CA TRP A 40 6.06 4.28 -3.49
C TRP A 40 7.05 3.37 -4.22
N GLY A 41 6.51 2.42 -5.00
CA GLY A 41 7.30 1.49 -5.81
C GLY A 41 8.14 2.18 -6.89
N ARG A 42 9.05 1.38 -7.48
CA ARG A 42 9.88 1.80 -8.62
C ARG A 42 9.76 0.87 -9.84
N GLY A 43 8.91 -0.16 -9.75
CA GLY A 43 8.71 -1.14 -10.82
C GLY A 43 8.04 -0.53 -12.05
N SER A 44 8.30 -1.11 -13.21
CA SER A 44 7.76 -0.66 -14.51
C SER A 44 6.42 -1.32 -14.88
N GLU A 45 6.14 -2.53 -14.37
CA GLU A 45 4.93 -3.29 -14.76
C GLU A 45 3.64 -2.78 -14.13
N TYR A 46 3.69 -2.38 -12.86
CA TYR A 46 2.56 -1.82 -12.13
C TYR A 46 3.05 -0.99 -10.95
N GLY A 47 2.24 -0.01 -10.56
CA GLY A 47 2.53 0.85 -9.42
C GLY A 47 2.19 0.18 -8.11
N THR A 48 2.95 0.52 -7.07
CA THR A 48 2.71 0.06 -5.71
C THR A 48 2.81 1.21 -4.71
N LEU A 49 1.96 1.17 -3.69
CA LEU A 49 2.02 2.02 -2.51
C LEU A 49 2.02 1.10 -1.27
N THR A 50 3.02 1.23 -0.42
CA THR A 50 3.10 0.46 0.83
C THR A 50 2.89 1.38 2.03
N TYR A 51 1.95 1.00 2.89
CA TYR A 51 1.74 1.60 4.20
C TYR A 51 2.70 0.98 5.21
N LYS A 52 3.51 1.80 5.87
CA LYS A 52 4.38 1.35 6.96
C LYS A 52 4.10 2.10 8.25
N SER A 53 4.15 1.38 9.37
CA SER A 53 3.98 1.95 10.71
C SER A 53 5.12 1.54 11.63
N LYS A 54 5.51 2.46 12.50
CA LYS A 54 6.41 2.20 13.62
C LYS A 54 5.67 1.38 14.66
N SER A 55 6.37 0.40 15.18
CA SER A 55 5.89 -0.50 16.23
C SER A 55 7.05 -0.83 17.17
N ASP A 56 6.76 -1.57 18.23
CA ASP A 56 7.79 -2.11 19.13
C ASP A 56 8.80 -3.03 18.41
N PHE A 57 8.48 -3.50 17.21
CA PHE A 57 9.35 -4.34 16.37
C PHE A 57 10.00 -3.55 15.20
N GLY A 58 10.02 -2.23 15.33
CA GLY A 58 10.52 -1.28 14.33
C GLY A 58 9.48 -0.93 13.27
N LEU A 59 9.96 -0.46 12.11
CA LEU A 59 9.10 -0.10 10.99
C LEU A 59 8.60 -1.36 10.28
N ILE A 60 7.28 -1.55 10.22
CA ILE A 60 6.62 -2.72 9.62
C ILE A 60 5.73 -2.29 8.46
N SER A 61 5.72 -3.07 7.38
CA SER A 61 4.76 -2.90 6.30
C SER A 61 3.45 -3.62 6.63
N LEU A 62 2.31 -2.93 6.61
CA LEU A 62 1.01 -3.54 6.95
C LEU A 62 0.26 -4.04 5.71
N PHE A 63 0.11 -3.17 4.71
CA PHE A 63 -0.48 -3.51 3.44
C PHE A 63 0.20 -2.79 2.28
N GLN A 64 0.03 -3.34 1.09
CA GLN A 64 0.46 -2.75 -0.16
C GLN A 64 -0.73 -2.67 -1.13
N LEU A 65 -0.97 -1.48 -1.69
CA LEU A 65 -1.90 -1.27 -2.80
C LEU A 65 -1.16 -1.43 -4.13
N THR A 66 -1.87 -1.89 -5.15
CA THR A 66 -1.35 -1.94 -6.52
C THR A 66 -2.25 -1.20 -7.50
N THR A 67 -1.69 -0.73 -8.62
CA THR A 67 -2.49 -0.12 -9.71
C THR A 67 -3.41 -1.11 -10.41
N ARG A 68 -3.41 -2.40 -10.00
CA ARG A 68 -4.40 -3.42 -10.42
C ARG A 68 -5.60 -3.50 -9.48
N GLY A 69 -5.73 -2.58 -8.53
CA GLY A 69 -6.84 -2.54 -7.57
C GLY A 69 -6.77 -3.59 -6.46
N GLN A 70 -5.58 -4.17 -6.22
CA GLN A 70 -5.39 -5.21 -5.21
C GLN A 70 -4.80 -4.65 -3.93
N ILE A 71 -5.25 -5.19 -2.79
CA ILE A 71 -4.65 -4.96 -1.47
C ILE A 71 -3.92 -6.24 -1.05
N LYS A 72 -2.62 -6.12 -0.78
CA LYS A 72 -1.79 -7.21 -0.28
C LYS A 72 -1.41 -6.95 1.17
N PHE A 73 -2.07 -7.64 2.10
CA PHE A 73 -1.68 -7.63 3.51
C PHE A 73 -0.36 -8.38 3.69
N GLN A 74 0.60 -7.75 4.35
CA GLN A 74 1.96 -8.27 4.47
C GLN A 74 2.10 -9.23 5.67
N ILE A 75 1.22 -10.23 5.75
CA ILE A 75 1.13 -11.12 6.91
C ILE A 75 2.43 -11.88 7.19
N ASN A 76 3.15 -12.30 6.14
CA ASN A 76 4.44 -12.96 6.31
C ASN A 76 5.51 -12.01 6.83
N ASN A 77 5.47 -10.72 6.46
CA ASN A 77 6.33 -9.70 7.04
C ASN A 77 6.05 -9.54 8.54
N LEU A 78 4.77 -9.50 8.94
CA LEU A 78 4.37 -9.45 10.35
C LEU A 78 4.90 -10.66 11.13
N ARG A 79 4.72 -11.87 10.59
CA ARG A 79 5.21 -13.11 11.22
C ARG A 79 6.74 -13.12 11.38
N GLN A 80 7.47 -12.69 10.36
CA GLN A 80 8.94 -12.59 10.42
C GLN A 80 9.42 -11.58 11.46
N LYS A 81 8.62 -10.53 11.72
CA LYS A 81 8.88 -9.52 12.74
C LYS A 81 8.48 -9.96 14.15
N GLY A 82 7.94 -11.17 14.33
CA GLY A 82 7.50 -11.66 15.63
C GLY A 82 6.20 -11.02 16.13
N VAL A 83 5.46 -10.32 15.26
CA VAL A 83 4.14 -9.78 15.62
C VAL A 83 3.21 -10.96 15.86
N ALA A 84 2.79 -11.13 17.11
CA ALA A 84 1.99 -12.25 17.54
C ALA A 84 0.67 -12.32 16.77
N LYS A 85 0.26 -13.53 16.39
CA LYS A 85 -1.11 -13.78 15.98
C LYS A 85 -1.94 -13.72 17.28
N ALA A 86 -2.81 -12.73 17.43
CA ALA A 86 -3.82 -12.82 18.48
C ALA A 86 -4.63 -14.09 18.18
N ILE A 87 -4.53 -15.08 19.08
CA ILE A 87 -5.31 -16.32 19.03
C ILE A 87 -6.63 -16.05 19.72
#